data_AF-A0AAD7LN24-F1
#
_entry.id   AF-A0AAD7LN24-F1
#
_cell.length_a   1.000
_cell.length_b   1.000
_cell.length_c   1.000
_cell.angle_alpha   90.00
_cell.angle_beta   90.00
_cell.angle_gamma   90.00
#
_symmetry.space_group_name_H-M   'P 1'
#
loop_
_entity.id
_entity.type
_entity.pdbx_description
1 polymer ?
#
loop_
_entity_poly.entity_id
_entity_poly.type
_entity_poly.pdbx_seq_one_letter_code
_entity_poly.pdbx_strand_id
1 'polypeptide(L)'
;MGTDEYDPLFETKKVKGRVMFRLFSVSLFVGICFIWAYRLKHIPKEGEDGRWVWIGLLGSELWFSLYWVLTQALRWNPVYRHTFKDRLSQRYEKNLPGVDIFVCTADPVLEPPMMVINTVLSVMAYDYPTEKLSVYLSDDAGSDLTFYALLEASSFAEYWLPFCKKFKVEPRSPAAYFRSMAIPNAAANLAREFLVIKKLYEDMENQIENAAKLGRIPEEIRSKHKGFSQWDSYSSRRDHDTILQILVDRRDPNAQDVDGFLLPTLVYLAREKRPQHPHNFKAGAMNALLRVSSKISNGKIILNVDCDMYSNNSQSLRDALCFLMDEEKGHEIAFVQFAQKFENITKNDIYSNSLRIIFEVEFHGMDGYGGPLYGGTGCFHRRDTLCGRKFNTEYKNDWSDDQNDQLIIEASKNELEERSKEVASTACEENTQWGKEMGLRYGCPVEDVITGCLSIQSQGWKSVY
;
A
#
# COMPACT_ATOMS: atom_id res chain seq x y z
N MET A 1 40.47 -13.60 -1.98
CA MET A 1 39.06 -14.02 -1.95
C MET A 1 38.34 -13.07 -2.88
N GLY A 2 37.93 -13.56 -4.06
CA GLY A 2 37.25 -12.73 -5.05
C GLY A 2 35.94 -12.24 -4.45
N THR A 3 35.72 -10.93 -4.51
CA THR A 3 34.37 -10.39 -4.42
C THR A 3 33.63 -10.97 -5.62
N ASP A 4 32.71 -11.90 -5.39
CA ASP A 4 31.72 -12.23 -6.42
C ASP A 4 31.00 -10.91 -6.72
N GLU A 5 31.37 -10.26 -7.83
CA GLU A 5 30.69 -9.07 -8.34
C GLU A 5 29.29 -9.53 -8.75
N TYR A 6 28.36 -9.48 -7.80
CA TYR A 6 26.98 -9.79 -8.08
C TYR A 6 26.41 -8.72 -9.01
N ASP A 7 25.79 -9.17 -10.10
CA ASP A 7 25.09 -8.29 -11.02
C ASP A 7 24.01 -7.47 -10.26
N PRO A 8 23.91 -6.16 -10.51
CA PRO A 8 22.93 -5.32 -9.82
C PRO A 8 21.51 -5.74 -10.15
N LEU A 9 20.63 -5.72 -9.13
CA LEU A 9 19.21 -6.08 -9.28
C LEU A 9 18.39 -4.94 -9.90
N PHE A 10 18.92 -3.71 -9.87
CA PHE A 10 18.31 -2.56 -10.53
C PHE A 10 19.32 -1.60 -11.17
N GLU A 11 18.91 -0.95 -12.26
CA GLU A 11 19.68 0.09 -12.93
C GLU A 11 19.02 1.47 -12.74
N THR A 12 19.83 2.47 -12.40
CA THR A 12 19.39 3.86 -12.26
C THR A 12 19.73 4.65 -13.51
N LYS A 13 18.75 4.92 -14.38
CA LYS A 13 18.91 5.71 -15.60
C LYS A 13 18.59 7.18 -15.37
N LYS A 14 19.54 8.01 -15.79
CA LYS A 14 19.40 9.46 -15.77
C LYS A 14 18.60 9.93 -16.99
N VAL A 15 17.61 10.81 -16.78
CA VAL A 15 16.82 11.38 -17.90
C VAL A 15 17.72 12.10 -18.91
N LYS A 16 17.45 11.89 -20.20
CA LYS A 16 18.14 12.57 -21.30
C LYS A 16 17.61 14.00 -21.44
N GLY A 17 18.49 14.98 -21.68
CA GLY A 17 18.08 16.38 -21.90
C GLY A 17 18.09 17.29 -20.67
N ARG A 18 18.58 16.83 -19.51
CA ARG A 18 18.68 17.66 -18.28
C ARG A 18 19.45 18.96 -18.47
N VAL A 19 20.49 18.95 -19.30
CA VAL A 19 21.32 20.14 -19.55
C VAL A 19 20.49 21.22 -20.22
N MET A 20 19.68 20.86 -21.22
CA MET A 20 18.78 21.80 -21.90
C MET A 20 17.72 22.34 -20.94
N PHE A 21 17.14 21.47 -20.12
CA PHE A 21 16.18 21.91 -19.10
C PHE A 21 16.81 22.87 -18.08
N ARG A 22 18.02 22.57 -17.58
CA ARG A 22 18.73 23.45 -16.64
C ARG A 22 19.04 24.80 -17.26
N LEU A 23 19.50 24.84 -18.52
CA LEU A 23 19.75 26.10 -19.22
C LEU A 23 18.45 26.92 -19.37
N PHE A 24 17.34 26.25 -19.72
CA PHE A 24 16.03 26.88 -19.82
C PHE A 24 15.58 27.45 -18.45
N SER A 25 15.64 26.67 -17.37
CA SER A 25 15.29 27.14 -16.03
C SER A 25 16.18 28.29 -15.57
N VAL A 26 17.49 28.27 -15.83
CA VAL A 26 18.39 29.38 -15.50
C VAL A 26 18.01 30.64 -16.28
N SER A 27 17.67 30.53 -17.57
CA SER A 27 17.26 31.69 -18.38
C SER A 27 15.97 32.33 -17.85
N LEU A 28 15.00 31.51 -17.42
CA LEU A 28 13.77 32.00 -16.77
C LEU A 28 14.06 32.67 -15.44
N PHE A 29 14.94 32.09 -14.62
CA PHE A 29 15.33 32.68 -13.34
C PHE A 29 15.97 34.07 -13.50
N VAL A 30 16.84 34.23 -14.52
CA VAL A 30 17.40 35.53 -14.88
C VAL A 30 16.30 36.52 -15.30
N GLY A 31 15.31 36.06 -16.08
CA GLY A 31 14.13 36.85 -16.43
C GLY A 31 13.34 37.33 -15.21
N ILE A 32 13.08 36.45 -14.24
CA ILE A 32 12.42 36.79 -12.97
C ILE A 32 13.21 37.85 -12.20
N CYS A 33 14.54 37.71 -12.14
CA CYS A 33 15.41 38.69 -11.48
C CYS A 33 15.34 40.07 -12.15
N PHE A 34 15.26 40.13 -13.49
CA PHE A 34 15.08 41.39 -14.20
C PHE A 34 13.72 42.04 -13.92
N ILE A 35 12.65 41.24 -13.82
CA ILE A 35 11.32 41.73 -13.43
C ILE A 35 11.42 42.34 -12.03
N TRP A 36 11.98 41.65 -11.05
CA TRP A 36 12.17 42.20 -9.70
C TRP A 36 12.98 43.49 -9.69
N ALA A 37 14.09 43.55 -10.43
CA ALA A 37 14.91 44.75 -10.53
C ALA A 37 14.13 45.94 -11.14
N TYR A 38 13.32 45.67 -12.16
CA TYR A 38 12.43 46.68 -12.75
C TYR A 38 11.38 47.14 -11.73
N ARG A 39 10.73 46.21 -11.02
CA ARG A 39 9.69 46.53 -10.04
C ARG A 39 10.22 47.35 -8.87
N LEU A 40 11.41 47.02 -8.35
CA LEU A 40 12.08 47.78 -7.29
C LEU A 40 12.52 49.18 -7.72
N LYS A 41 12.93 49.34 -8.98
CA LYS A 41 13.35 50.64 -9.52
C LYS A 41 12.16 51.58 -9.79
N HIS A 42 10.99 51.02 -10.08
CA HIS A 42 9.77 51.76 -10.41
C HIS A 42 8.75 51.75 -9.24
N ILE A 43 9.23 51.80 -8.00
CA ILE A 43 8.36 51.96 -6.82
C ILE A 43 7.77 53.40 -6.83
N PRO A 44 6.44 53.59 -6.65
CA PRO A 44 5.81 54.90 -6.65
C PRO A 44 6.29 55.70 -5.45
N LYS A 45 6.37 57.01 -5.61
CA LYS A 45 6.81 57.91 -4.54
C LYS A 45 5.77 57.95 -3.41
N GLU A 46 6.20 58.37 -2.23
CA GLU A 46 5.31 58.50 -1.08
C GLU A 46 4.21 59.52 -1.39
N GLY A 47 2.95 59.06 -1.42
CA GLY A 47 1.78 59.91 -1.70
C GLY A 47 1.12 59.69 -3.08
N GLU A 48 1.67 58.83 -3.95
CA GLU A 48 1.01 58.46 -5.22
C GLU A 48 -0.08 57.40 -5.00
N ASP A 49 -1.26 57.63 -5.59
CA ASP A 49 -2.38 56.68 -5.57
C ASP A 49 -1.93 55.33 -6.15
N GLY A 50 -2.16 54.25 -5.40
CA GLY A 50 -1.82 52.89 -5.82
C GLY A 50 -0.47 52.35 -5.32
N ARG A 51 0.30 53.10 -4.52
CA ARG A 51 1.55 52.60 -3.89
C ARG A 51 1.36 51.27 -3.14
N TRP A 52 0.29 51.15 -2.37
CA TRP A 52 -0.03 49.93 -1.61
C TRP A 52 -0.41 48.75 -2.50
N VAL A 53 -1.17 48.99 -3.57
CA VAL A 53 -1.49 47.97 -4.58
C VAL A 53 -0.20 47.49 -5.23
N TRP A 54 0.73 48.41 -5.49
CA TRP A 54 1.96 48.09 -6.16
C TRP A 54 2.94 47.29 -5.27
N ILE A 55 3.01 47.63 -3.98
CA ILE A 55 3.71 46.82 -2.95
C ILE A 55 3.07 45.44 -2.80
N GLY A 56 1.74 45.35 -2.79
CA GLY A 56 1.01 44.08 -2.72
C GLY A 56 1.30 43.16 -3.90
N LEU A 57 1.36 43.71 -5.12
CA LEU A 57 1.71 42.96 -6.33
C LEU A 57 3.18 42.52 -6.31
N LEU A 58 4.10 43.34 -5.81
CA LEU A 58 5.49 42.92 -5.59
C LEU A 58 5.57 41.75 -4.59
N GLY A 59 4.81 41.81 -3.50
CA GLY A 59 4.73 40.73 -2.52
C GLY A 59 4.23 39.42 -3.11
N SER A 60 3.18 39.46 -3.95
CA SER A 60 2.67 38.26 -4.62
C SER A 60 3.66 37.71 -5.67
N GLU A 61 4.31 38.58 -6.45
CA GLU A 61 5.34 38.17 -7.41
C GLU A 61 6.53 37.49 -6.72
N LEU A 62 6.98 38.01 -5.57
CA LEU A 62 8.03 37.37 -4.76
C LEU A 62 7.61 35.99 -4.26
N TRP A 63 6.37 35.85 -3.78
CA TRP A 63 5.83 34.58 -3.31
C TRP A 63 5.74 33.53 -4.44
N PHE A 64 5.18 33.90 -5.60
CA PHE A 64 5.09 33.00 -6.75
C PHE A 64 6.46 32.59 -7.29
N SER A 65 7.42 33.51 -7.26
CA SER A 65 8.79 33.22 -7.67
C SER A 65 9.50 32.29 -6.68
N LEU A 66 9.31 32.49 -5.38
CA LEU A 66 9.81 31.56 -4.36
C LEU A 66 9.22 30.16 -4.57
N TYR A 67 7.90 30.07 -4.76
CA TYR A 67 7.22 28.82 -5.10
C TYR A 67 7.81 28.18 -6.36
N TRP A 68 8.03 28.97 -7.42
CA TRP A 68 8.64 28.48 -8.65
C TRP A 68 10.05 27.92 -8.41
N VAL A 69 10.93 28.63 -7.68
CA VAL A 69 12.28 28.13 -7.35
C VAL A 69 12.22 26.80 -6.60
N LEU A 70 11.32 26.66 -5.62
CA LEU A 70 11.13 25.41 -4.88
C LEU A 70 10.69 24.26 -5.80
N THR A 71 9.75 24.50 -6.72
CA THR A 71 9.32 23.47 -7.69
C THR A 71 10.43 23.08 -8.69
N GLN A 72 11.30 24.02 -9.08
CA GLN A 72 12.42 23.72 -9.98
C GLN A 72 13.49 22.86 -9.30
N ALA A 73 13.68 23.01 -7.98
CA ALA A 73 14.65 22.21 -7.24
C ALA A 73 14.36 20.71 -7.37
N LEU A 74 13.08 20.32 -7.28
CA LEU A 74 12.62 18.93 -7.47
C LEU A 74 12.90 18.43 -8.89
N ARG A 75 12.69 19.27 -9.91
CA ARG A 75 12.81 18.91 -11.34
C ARG A 75 14.25 18.87 -11.85
N TRP A 76 15.22 19.15 -11.00
CA TRP A 76 16.63 19.33 -11.40
C TRP A 76 17.39 18.02 -11.66
N ASN A 77 16.97 16.93 -11.02
CA ASN A 77 17.61 15.61 -11.14
C ASN A 77 16.57 14.47 -11.26
N PRO A 78 15.73 14.44 -12.31
CA PRO A 78 14.78 13.34 -12.48
C PRO A 78 15.53 12.04 -12.81
N VAL A 79 15.11 10.94 -12.18
CA VAL A 79 15.74 9.61 -12.31
C VAL A 79 14.67 8.57 -12.63
N TYR A 80 15.02 7.59 -13.48
CA TYR A 80 14.23 6.40 -13.75
C TYR A 80 14.97 5.17 -13.26
N ARG A 81 14.26 4.23 -12.64
CA ARG A 81 14.83 2.97 -12.18
C ARG A 81 14.22 1.81 -12.95
N HIS A 82 15.05 0.84 -13.30
CA HIS A 82 14.64 -0.39 -13.98
C HIS A 82 15.05 -1.60 -13.14
N THR A 83 14.13 -2.53 -12.94
CA THR A 83 14.30 -3.75 -12.15
C THR A 83 14.61 -4.95 -13.05
N PHE A 84 15.44 -5.87 -12.56
CA PHE A 84 15.79 -7.12 -13.25
C PHE A 84 15.26 -8.35 -12.48
N LYS A 85 14.01 -8.71 -12.73
CA LYS A 85 13.29 -9.79 -12.05
C LYS A 85 13.90 -11.18 -12.26
N ASP A 86 14.47 -11.41 -13.45
CA ASP A 86 15.11 -12.68 -13.79
C ASP A 86 16.31 -12.96 -12.89
N ARG A 87 17.09 -11.91 -12.58
CA ARG A 87 18.25 -12.00 -11.69
C ARG A 87 17.83 -12.24 -10.24
N LEU A 88 16.77 -11.57 -9.79
CA LEU A 88 16.20 -11.81 -8.46
C LEU A 88 15.76 -13.27 -8.31
N SER A 89 15.04 -13.79 -9.31
CA SER A 89 14.52 -15.16 -9.28
C SER A 89 15.67 -16.18 -9.32
N GLN A 90 16.69 -15.97 -10.16
CA GLN A 90 17.87 -16.85 -10.18
C GLN A 90 18.62 -16.90 -8.84
N ARG A 91 18.66 -15.77 -8.12
CA ARG A 91 19.49 -15.63 -6.92
C ARG A 91 18.76 -15.95 -5.62
N TYR A 92 17.49 -15.58 -5.51
CA TYR A 92 16.76 -15.55 -4.24
C TYR A 92 15.45 -16.34 -4.24
N GLU A 93 15.06 -17.09 -5.29
CA GLU A 93 13.75 -17.79 -5.33
C GLU A 93 13.47 -18.61 -4.05
N LYS A 94 14.49 -19.25 -3.47
CA LYS A 94 14.37 -20.03 -2.24
C LYS A 94 14.36 -19.17 -0.97
N ASN A 95 15.09 -18.05 -0.97
CA ASN A 95 15.31 -17.18 0.20
C ASN A 95 14.53 -15.86 0.12
N LEU A 96 13.36 -15.90 -0.52
CA LEU A 96 12.42 -14.78 -0.54
C LEU A 96 11.90 -14.45 0.88
N PRO A 97 11.76 -13.18 1.29
CA PRO A 97 11.24 -12.82 2.61
C PRO A 97 9.72 -12.97 2.73
N GLY A 98 9.20 -13.10 3.95
CA GLY A 98 7.76 -12.98 4.22
C GLY A 98 7.25 -11.57 3.91
N VAL A 99 6.10 -11.47 3.25
CA VAL A 99 5.43 -10.21 2.90
C VAL A 99 4.03 -10.19 3.49
N ASP A 100 3.75 -9.14 4.25
CA ASP A 100 2.44 -8.86 4.83
C ASP A 100 1.75 -7.73 4.06
N ILE A 101 0.52 -7.95 3.63
CA ILE A 101 -0.27 -6.97 2.87
C ILE A 101 -1.39 -6.47 3.76
N PHE A 102 -1.46 -5.16 3.94
CA PHE A 102 -2.47 -4.48 4.74
C PHE A 102 -3.48 -3.82 3.80
N VAL A 103 -4.74 -4.21 3.95
CA VAL A 103 -5.89 -3.59 3.30
C VAL A 103 -6.74 -2.96 4.40
N CYS A 104 -7.00 -1.65 4.31
CA CYS A 104 -7.83 -0.94 5.28
C CYS A 104 -9.17 -0.57 4.65
N THR A 105 -10.27 -0.75 5.39
CA THR A 105 -11.61 -0.26 5.03
C THR A 105 -12.24 0.46 6.22
N ALA A 106 -12.96 1.54 5.94
CA ALA A 106 -13.49 2.46 6.93
C ALA A 106 -15.01 2.30 7.16
N ASP A 107 -15.81 2.16 6.10
CA ASP A 107 -17.27 2.02 6.22
C ASP A 107 -17.86 1.23 5.04
N PRO A 108 -18.58 0.11 5.26
CA PRO A 108 -19.18 -0.69 4.20
C PRO A 108 -20.24 0.05 3.35
N VAL A 109 -20.77 1.18 3.83
CA VAL A 109 -21.74 1.99 3.08
C VAL A 109 -21.04 2.91 2.07
N LEU A 110 -19.91 3.51 2.47
CA LEU A 110 -19.12 4.38 1.59
C LEU A 110 -18.23 3.55 0.67
N GLU A 111 -17.68 2.46 1.19
CA GLU A 111 -16.80 1.52 0.53
C GLU A 111 -17.54 0.18 0.40
N PRO A 112 -18.22 -0.08 -0.73
CA PRO A 112 -19.02 -1.29 -0.85
C PRO A 112 -18.14 -2.53 -0.67
N PRO A 113 -18.60 -3.55 0.09
CA PRO A 113 -17.78 -4.73 0.38
C PRO A 113 -17.21 -5.41 -0.87
N MET A 114 -17.96 -5.38 -1.98
CA MET A 114 -17.49 -5.93 -3.25
C MET A 114 -16.22 -5.26 -3.79
N MET A 115 -16.05 -3.95 -3.59
CA MET A 115 -14.82 -3.24 -3.96
C MET A 115 -13.64 -3.74 -3.13
N VAL A 116 -13.84 -3.85 -1.81
CA VAL A 116 -12.84 -4.35 -0.85
C VAL A 116 -12.40 -5.77 -1.24
N ILE A 117 -13.35 -6.65 -1.56
CA ILE A 117 -13.07 -8.04 -1.94
C ILE A 117 -12.29 -8.13 -3.24
N ASN A 118 -12.62 -7.32 -4.24
CA ASN A 118 -11.87 -7.29 -5.49
C ASN A 118 -10.40 -6.91 -5.29
N THR A 119 -10.13 -6.00 -4.34
CA THR A 119 -8.78 -5.63 -3.92
C THR A 119 -8.09 -6.78 -3.19
N VAL A 120 -8.75 -7.41 -2.22
CA VAL A 120 -8.22 -8.58 -1.48
C VAL A 120 -7.86 -9.73 -2.43
N LEU A 121 -8.76 -10.09 -3.34
CA LEU A 121 -8.51 -11.14 -4.35
C LEU A 121 -7.35 -10.78 -5.28
N SER A 122 -7.22 -9.50 -5.64
CA SER A 122 -6.12 -9.04 -6.47
C SER A 122 -4.77 -9.17 -5.78
N VAL A 123 -4.68 -8.87 -4.48
CA VAL A 123 -3.42 -8.97 -3.72
C VAL A 123 -3.10 -10.40 -3.29
N MET A 124 -4.10 -11.26 -3.09
CA MET A 124 -3.87 -12.70 -2.88
C MET A 124 -3.30 -13.40 -4.12
N ALA A 125 -3.55 -12.84 -5.32
CA ALA A 125 -3.12 -13.38 -6.60
C ALA A 125 -1.76 -12.86 -7.09
N TYR A 126 -0.90 -12.36 -6.19
CA TYR A 126 0.47 -12.00 -6.53
C TYR A 126 1.29 -13.24 -6.97
N ASP A 127 2.25 -13.02 -7.87
CA ASP A 127 3.17 -14.06 -8.34
C ASP A 127 4.31 -14.27 -7.32
N TYR A 128 3.94 -14.84 -6.17
CA TYR A 128 4.80 -15.06 -5.03
C TYR A 128 4.50 -16.41 -4.34
N PRO A 129 5.46 -17.03 -3.63
CA PRO A 129 5.19 -18.21 -2.84
C PRO A 129 4.07 -17.94 -1.82
N THR A 130 3.01 -18.75 -1.86
CA THR A 130 1.82 -18.56 -1.02
C THR A 130 2.12 -18.73 0.46
N GLU A 131 3.13 -19.54 0.81
CA GLU A 131 3.63 -19.74 2.17
C GLU A 131 4.21 -18.46 2.80
N LYS A 132 4.67 -17.53 1.97
CA LYS A 132 5.36 -16.28 2.37
C LYS A 132 4.48 -15.05 2.21
N LEU A 133 3.23 -15.21 1.77
CA LEU A 133 2.29 -14.13 1.55
C LEU A 133 1.18 -14.19 2.62
N SER A 134 1.01 -13.11 3.36
CA SER A 134 -0.11 -12.97 4.31
C SER A 134 -0.88 -11.69 4.03
N VAL A 135 -2.21 -11.77 3.98
CA VAL A 135 -3.10 -10.66 3.70
C VAL A 135 -3.95 -10.37 4.92
N TYR A 136 -3.96 -9.11 5.34
CA TYR A 136 -4.71 -8.63 6.50
C TYR A 136 -5.72 -7.58 6.04
N LEU A 137 -7.00 -7.82 6.33
CA LEU A 137 -8.06 -6.84 6.16
C LEU A 137 -8.38 -6.20 7.52
N SER A 138 -8.12 -4.90 7.66
CA SER A 138 -8.56 -4.11 8.80
C SER A 138 -9.86 -3.40 8.48
N ASP A 139 -10.91 -3.72 9.23
CA ASP A 139 -12.22 -3.08 9.15
C ASP A 139 -12.43 -2.16 10.35
N ASP A 140 -12.44 -0.86 10.07
CA ASP A 140 -12.63 0.17 11.08
C ASP A 140 -14.11 0.33 11.49
N ALA A 141 -15.08 -0.12 10.68
CA ALA A 141 -16.49 -0.14 11.07
C ALA A 141 -16.84 -1.39 11.90
N GLY A 142 -16.07 -2.46 11.77
CA GLY A 142 -16.33 -3.76 12.38
C GLY A 142 -17.65 -4.35 11.90
N SER A 143 -17.92 -4.27 10.58
CA SER A 143 -19.19 -4.74 10.02
C SER A 143 -19.17 -6.23 9.74
N ASP A 144 -20.24 -6.89 10.18
CA ASP A 144 -20.55 -8.27 9.86
C ASP A 144 -20.67 -8.52 8.33
N LEU A 145 -21.16 -7.53 7.57
CA LEU A 145 -21.24 -7.58 6.11
C LEU A 145 -19.86 -7.66 5.43
N THR A 146 -18.89 -6.88 5.89
CA THR A 146 -17.51 -6.92 5.37
C THR A 146 -16.88 -8.27 5.65
N PHE A 147 -17.08 -8.80 6.86
CA PHE A 147 -16.60 -10.12 7.22
C PHE A 147 -17.27 -11.23 6.41
N TYR A 148 -18.58 -11.14 6.18
CA TYR A 148 -19.32 -12.05 5.29
C TYR A 148 -18.78 -12.02 3.86
N ALA A 149 -18.56 -10.82 3.31
CA ALA A 149 -17.98 -10.68 1.99
C ALA A 149 -16.59 -11.32 1.92
N LEU A 150 -15.78 -11.22 2.98
CA LEU A 150 -14.46 -11.84 3.04
C LEU A 150 -14.52 -13.36 3.12
N LEU A 151 -15.53 -13.91 3.79
CA LEU A 151 -15.78 -15.36 3.83
C LEU A 151 -16.14 -15.89 2.44
N GLU A 152 -17.09 -15.25 1.75
CA GLU A 152 -17.45 -15.63 0.38
C GLU A 152 -16.26 -15.48 -0.59
N ALA A 153 -15.47 -14.42 -0.41
CA ALA A 153 -14.24 -14.21 -1.16
C ALA A 153 -13.23 -15.33 -0.94
N SER A 154 -13.10 -15.85 0.28
CA SER A 154 -12.17 -16.95 0.58
C SER A 154 -12.55 -18.22 -0.17
N SER A 155 -13.84 -18.56 -0.22
CA SER A 155 -14.37 -19.68 -1.00
C SER A 155 -14.14 -19.49 -2.51
N PHE A 156 -14.31 -18.27 -3.02
CA PHE A 156 -14.04 -17.96 -4.42
C PHE A 156 -12.54 -17.97 -4.76
N ALA A 157 -11.67 -17.56 -3.83
CA ALA A 157 -10.22 -17.53 -4.01
C ALA A 157 -9.65 -18.92 -4.35
N GLU A 158 -10.24 -20.00 -3.81
CA GLU A 158 -9.87 -21.39 -4.12
C GLU A 158 -9.95 -21.71 -5.62
N TYR A 159 -10.85 -21.05 -6.36
CA TYR A 159 -11.02 -21.22 -7.81
C TYR A 159 -10.29 -20.13 -8.60
N TRP A 160 -10.23 -18.91 -8.07
CA TRP A 160 -9.66 -17.76 -8.76
C TRP A 160 -8.13 -17.78 -8.80
N LEU A 161 -7.46 -18.13 -7.70
CA LEU A 161 -6.00 -18.11 -7.62
C LEU A 161 -5.33 -19.10 -8.58
N PRO A 162 -5.78 -20.37 -8.71
CA PRO A 162 -5.22 -21.30 -9.69
C PRO A 162 -5.44 -20.83 -11.12
N PHE A 163 -6.64 -20.34 -11.44
CA PHE A 163 -6.94 -19.78 -12.76
C PHE A 163 -6.01 -18.62 -13.10
N CYS A 164 -5.83 -17.70 -12.15
CA CYS A 164 -4.88 -16.62 -12.25
C CYS A 164 -3.47 -17.14 -12.58
N LYS A 165 -2.94 -18.10 -11.81
CA LYS A 165 -1.59 -18.63 -12.01
C LYS A 165 -1.44 -19.33 -13.36
N LYS A 166 -2.39 -20.19 -13.73
CA LYS A 166 -2.38 -21.00 -14.95
C LYS A 166 -2.42 -20.15 -16.23
N PHE A 167 -3.23 -19.09 -16.24
CA PHE A 167 -3.42 -18.26 -17.43
C PHE A 167 -2.67 -16.93 -17.40
N LYS A 168 -1.90 -16.65 -16.34
CA LYS A 168 -1.17 -15.38 -16.15
C LYS A 168 -2.07 -14.16 -16.41
N VAL A 169 -3.24 -14.20 -15.79
CA VAL A 169 -4.29 -13.18 -15.93
C VAL A 169 -3.80 -11.81 -15.47
N GLU A 170 -3.98 -10.77 -16.27
CA GLU A 170 -3.71 -9.38 -15.88
C GLU A 170 -4.84 -8.48 -16.41
N PRO A 171 -5.43 -7.59 -15.59
CA PRO A 171 -5.20 -7.35 -14.15
C PRO A 171 -5.73 -8.50 -13.27
N ARG A 172 -5.25 -8.58 -12.02
CA ARG A 172 -5.61 -9.66 -11.08
C ARG A 172 -6.93 -9.45 -10.35
N SER A 173 -7.47 -8.24 -10.41
CA SER A 173 -8.80 -7.94 -9.88
C SER A 173 -9.87 -8.54 -10.80
N PRO A 174 -10.76 -9.41 -10.29
CA PRO A 174 -11.80 -10.04 -11.09
C PRO A 174 -12.72 -9.02 -11.79
N ALA A 175 -13.21 -8.00 -11.06
CA ALA A 175 -14.06 -6.95 -11.63
C ALA A 175 -13.40 -6.23 -12.81
N ALA A 176 -12.14 -5.82 -12.65
CA ALA A 176 -11.39 -5.14 -13.70
C ALA A 176 -11.12 -6.06 -14.90
N TYR A 177 -10.75 -7.32 -14.63
CA TYR A 177 -10.49 -8.30 -15.66
C TYR A 177 -11.75 -8.59 -16.51
N PHE A 178 -12.87 -8.90 -15.88
CA PHE A 178 -14.13 -9.21 -16.58
C PHE A 178 -14.71 -8.00 -17.33
N ARG A 179 -14.43 -6.77 -16.87
CA ARG A 179 -14.82 -5.56 -17.58
C ARG A 179 -13.97 -5.30 -18.82
N SER A 180 -12.69 -5.63 -18.77
CA SER A 180 -11.73 -5.40 -19.87
C SER A 180 -11.82 -6.46 -20.96
N MET A 181 -12.18 -7.70 -20.63
CA MET A 181 -12.21 -8.82 -21.58
C MET A 181 -13.61 -9.08 -22.14
N ALA A 182 -13.80 -8.76 -23.43
CA ALA A 182 -14.75 -9.50 -24.25
C ALA A 182 -14.18 -10.91 -24.47
N ILE A 183 -15.01 -11.94 -24.27
CA ILE A 183 -14.70 -13.39 -24.31
C ILE A 183 -13.40 -13.70 -25.08
N PRO A 184 -12.39 -14.33 -24.45
CA PRO A 184 -11.13 -14.63 -25.13
C PRO A 184 -11.40 -15.43 -26.42
N ASN A 185 -10.87 -14.99 -27.57
CA ASN A 185 -10.81 -15.77 -28.82
C ASN A 185 -9.86 -16.99 -28.73
N ALA A 186 -9.53 -17.42 -27.51
CA ALA A 186 -8.52 -18.42 -27.21
C ALA A 186 -9.13 -19.82 -27.07
N ALA A 187 -8.25 -20.82 -26.95
CA ALA A 187 -8.57 -22.24 -26.97
C ALA A 187 -9.84 -22.59 -26.18
N ALA A 188 -10.68 -23.47 -26.73
CA ALA A 188 -12.01 -23.79 -26.20
C ALA A 188 -12.03 -24.17 -24.71
N ASN A 189 -10.94 -24.71 -24.17
CA ASN A 189 -10.80 -25.03 -22.74
C ASN A 189 -10.70 -23.77 -21.87
N LEU A 190 -9.98 -22.74 -22.30
CA LEU A 190 -9.91 -21.46 -21.60
C LEU A 190 -11.29 -20.79 -21.58
N ALA A 191 -12.01 -20.82 -22.70
CA ALA A 191 -13.35 -20.23 -22.78
C ALA A 191 -14.33 -20.91 -21.80
N ARG A 192 -14.23 -22.23 -21.62
CA ARG A 192 -15.06 -22.98 -20.66
C ARG A 192 -14.71 -22.64 -19.21
N GLU A 193 -13.43 -22.70 -18.84
CA GLU A 193 -12.98 -22.35 -17.47
C GLU A 193 -13.32 -20.89 -17.14
N PHE A 194 -13.13 -19.98 -18.10
CA PHE A 194 -13.51 -18.57 -17.96
C PHE A 194 -15.01 -18.39 -17.70
N LEU A 195 -15.89 -19.09 -18.44
CA LEU A 195 -17.34 -19.00 -18.24
C LEU A 195 -17.78 -19.53 -16.87
N VAL A 196 -17.17 -20.62 -16.41
CA VAL A 196 -17.45 -21.18 -15.08
C VAL A 196 -17.06 -20.19 -13.99
N ILE A 197 -15.85 -19.63 -14.05
CA ILE A 197 -15.35 -18.68 -13.05
C ILE A 197 -16.12 -17.37 -13.10
N LYS A 198 -16.47 -16.89 -14.30
CA LYS A 198 -17.32 -15.72 -14.46
C LYS A 198 -18.67 -15.92 -13.79
N LYS A 199 -19.29 -17.09 -13.96
CA LYS A 199 -20.54 -17.43 -13.30
C LYS A 199 -20.39 -17.47 -11.78
N LEU A 200 -19.33 -18.10 -11.27
CA LEU A 200 -19.04 -18.12 -9.83
C LEU A 200 -18.83 -16.71 -9.25
N TYR A 201 -18.16 -15.83 -10.01
CA TYR A 201 -17.98 -14.44 -9.63
C TYR A 201 -19.31 -13.68 -9.59
N GLU A 202 -20.16 -13.82 -10.63
CA GLU A 202 -21.49 -13.21 -10.68
C GLU A 202 -22.40 -13.74 -9.55
N ASP A 203 -22.33 -15.03 -9.23
CA ASP A 203 -23.09 -15.64 -8.14
C ASP A 203 -22.66 -15.05 -6.78
N MET A 204 -21.35 -14.96 -6.52
CA MET A 204 -20.80 -14.32 -5.31
C MET A 204 -21.17 -12.83 -5.23
N GLU A 205 -21.03 -12.08 -6.32
CA GLU A 205 -21.36 -10.65 -6.39
C GLU A 205 -22.84 -10.43 -6.05
N ASN A 206 -23.74 -11.23 -6.63
CA ASN A 206 -25.16 -11.18 -6.33
C ASN A 206 -25.45 -11.51 -4.86
N GLN A 207 -24.76 -12.49 -4.26
CA GLN A 207 -24.94 -12.82 -2.85
C GLN A 207 -24.51 -11.68 -1.93
N ILE A 208 -23.33 -11.10 -2.17
CA ILE A 208 -22.80 -9.98 -1.39
C ILE A 208 -23.69 -8.74 -1.55
N GLU A 209 -24.11 -8.42 -2.78
CA GLU A 209 -25.01 -7.29 -3.01
C GLU A 209 -26.37 -7.47 -2.37
N ASN A 210 -26.93 -8.68 -2.42
CA ASN A 210 -28.22 -8.97 -1.79
C ASN A 210 -28.10 -8.85 -0.26
N ALA A 211 -27.02 -9.37 0.34
CA ALA A 211 -26.75 -9.21 1.77
C ALA A 211 -26.58 -7.73 2.15
N ALA A 212 -25.87 -6.95 1.33
CA ALA A 212 -25.67 -5.52 1.54
C ALA A 212 -26.99 -4.73 1.44
N LYS A 213 -27.84 -5.03 0.45
CA LYS A 213 -29.17 -4.39 0.27
C LYS A 213 -30.14 -4.74 1.39
N LEU A 214 -30.11 -5.98 1.87
CA LEU A 214 -30.98 -6.46 2.96
C LEU A 214 -30.45 -6.03 4.33
N GLY A 215 -29.17 -5.66 4.44
CA GLY A 215 -28.51 -5.33 5.70
C GLY A 215 -28.49 -6.50 6.69
N ARG A 216 -28.63 -7.74 6.18
CA ARG A 216 -28.71 -8.97 6.97
C ARG A 216 -28.02 -10.10 6.25
N ILE A 217 -27.28 -10.90 7.02
CA ILE A 217 -26.58 -12.09 6.55
C ILE A 217 -27.54 -13.29 6.61
N PRO A 218 -27.47 -14.24 5.66
CA PRO A 218 -28.22 -15.49 5.72
C PRO A 218 -27.96 -16.26 7.04
N GLU A 219 -29.02 -16.67 7.73
CA GLU A 219 -28.94 -17.35 9.05
C GLU A 219 -28.16 -18.69 8.99
N GLU A 220 -28.15 -19.35 7.85
CA GLU A 220 -27.41 -20.60 7.60
C GLU A 220 -25.90 -20.41 7.67
N ILE A 221 -25.39 -19.24 7.29
CA ILE A 221 -23.95 -18.94 7.26
C ILE A 221 -23.53 -18.40 8.63
N ARG A 222 -24.40 -17.60 9.27
CA ARG A 222 -24.22 -17.14 10.64
C ARG A 222 -24.11 -18.29 11.65
N SER A 223 -24.87 -19.37 11.45
CA SER A 223 -24.85 -20.56 12.33
C SER A 223 -23.69 -21.51 12.07
N LYS A 224 -23.13 -21.54 10.85
CA LYS A 224 -22.00 -22.42 10.49
C LYS A 224 -20.65 -21.93 11.00
N HIS A 225 -20.45 -20.61 11.07
CA HIS A 225 -19.17 -20.04 11.51
C HIS A 225 -19.25 -19.49 12.93
N LYS A 226 -18.45 -20.07 13.83
CA LYS A 226 -18.24 -19.57 15.20
C LYS A 226 -17.76 -18.11 15.22
N GLY A 227 -17.21 -17.62 14.10
CA GLY A 227 -16.78 -16.25 13.93
C GLY A 227 -17.86 -15.19 14.18
N PHE A 228 -19.10 -15.47 13.78
CA PHE A 228 -20.18 -14.51 13.95
C PHE A 228 -20.63 -14.33 15.41
N SER A 229 -20.28 -15.26 16.30
CA SER A 229 -20.60 -15.14 17.73
C SER A 229 -19.92 -13.95 18.41
N GLN A 230 -18.78 -13.48 17.87
CA GLN A 230 -18.10 -12.27 18.36
C GLN A 230 -18.93 -11.00 18.09
N TRP A 231 -19.73 -10.99 17.02
CA TRP A 231 -20.66 -9.90 16.72
C TRP A 231 -21.91 -9.92 17.58
N ASP A 232 -22.22 -11.00 18.29
CA ASP A 232 -23.33 -11.01 19.25
C ASP A 232 -23.01 -10.14 20.49
N SER A 233 -21.72 -9.90 20.78
CA SER A 233 -21.25 -8.95 21.81
C SER A 233 -21.15 -7.50 21.31
N TYR A 234 -21.39 -7.27 20.01
CA TYR A 234 -21.20 -5.98 19.38
C TYR A 234 -22.30 -5.00 19.78
N SER A 235 -21.90 -3.94 20.49
CA SER A 235 -22.84 -2.92 20.96
C SER A 235 -23.02 -1.81 19.92
N SER A 236 -21.93 -1.29 19.34
CA SER A 236 -21.98 -0.27 18.27
C SER A 236 -20.66 -0.11 17.51
N ARG A 237 -20.66 0.60 16.37
CA ARG A 237 -19.45 0.99 15.59
C ARG A 237 -18.39 1.74 16.38
N ARG A 238 -18.76 2.34 17.53
CA ARG A 238 -17.84 3.11 18.39
C ARG A 238 -17.52 2.41 19.70
N ASP A 239 -18.17 1.29 19.97
CA ASP A 239 -18.03 0.52 21.21
C ASP A 239 -18.18 -0.97 20.90
N HIS A 240 -17.03 -1.60 20.65
CA HIS A 240 -16.91 -3.02 20.42
C HIS A 240 -15.53 -3.53 20.79
N ASP A 241 -15.46 -4.79 21.20
CA ASP A 241 -14.22 -5.48 21.49
C ASP A 241 -13.42 -5.77 20.20
N THR A 242 -12.17 -6.18 20.36
CA THR A 242 -11.36 -6.62 19.21
C THR A 242 -11.94 -7.90 18.62
N ILE A 243 -12.25 -7.87 17.33
CA ILE A 243 -12.67 -9.02 16.54
C ILE A 243 -11.49 -9.39 15.65
N LEU A 244 -10.90 -10.56 15.89
CA LEU A 244 -9.80 -11.07 15.08
C LEU A 244 -10.10 -12.51 14.71
N GLN A 245 -10.04 -12.80 13.41
CA GLN A 245 -10.31 -14.12 12.87
C GLN A 245 -9.38 -14.46 11.72
N ILE A 246 -8.77 -15.64 11.81
CA ILE A 246 -7.94 -16.19 10.73
C ILE A 246 -8.82 -17.10 9.88
N LEU A 247 -9.29 -16.58 8.74
CA LEU A 247 -10.19 -17.30 7.83
C LEU A 247 -9.46 -18.42 7.09
N VAL A 248 -8.31 -18.08 6.53
CA VAL A 248 -7.43 -19.02 5.83
C VAL A 248 -6.11 -19.01 6.58
N ASP A 249 -5.74 -20.14 7.15
CA ASP A 249 -4.43 -20.32 7.77
C ASP A 249 -3.58 -21.20 6.86
N ARG A 250 -2.36 -20.76 6.55
CA ARG A 250 -1.38 -21.58 5.81
C ARG A 250 -1.08 -22.92 6.51
N ARG A 251 -1.38 -23.01 7.81
CA ARG A 251 -1.14 -24.19 8.66
C ARG A 251 -2.25 -25.23 8.55
N ASP A 252 -3.44 -24.84 8.10
CA ASP A 252 -4.57 -25.74 8.00
C ASP A 252 -4.40 -26.61 6.73
N PRO A 253 -4.27 -27.95 6.84
CA PRO A 253 -4.11 -28.81 5.65
C PRO A 253 -5.33 -28.81 4.73
N ASN A 254 -6.47 -28.28 5.21
CA ASN A 254 -7.70 -28.10 4.45
C ASN A 254 -7.73 -26.77 3.66
N ALA A 255 -6.78 -25.86 3.86
CA ALA A 255 -6.67 -24.59 3.15
C ALA A 255 -5.93 -24.74 1.80
N GLN A 256 -6.34 -25.73 1.02
CA GLN A 256 -5.81 -26.01 -0.31
C GLN A 256 -6.78 -25.51 -1.38
N ASP A 257 -6.23 -24.99 -2.46
CA ASP A 257 -7.00 -24.68 -3.66
C ASP A 257 -7.45 -25.98 -4.37
N VAL A 258 -8.28 -25.81 -5.40
CA VAL A 258 -8.81 -26.94 -6.20
C VAL A 258 -7.70 -27.77 -6.87
N ASP A 259 -6.52 -27.18 -7.07
CA ASP A 259 -5.35 -27.82 -7.67
C ASP A 259 -4.38 -28.41 -6.61
N GLY A 260 -4.69 -28.28 -5.31
CA GLY A 260 -3.92 -28.81 -4.18
C GLY A 260 -2.80 -27.90 -3.66
N PHE A 261 -2.69 -26.65 -4.10
CA PHE A 261 -1.72 -25.68 -3.55
C PHE A 261 -2.28 -24.93 -2.35
N LEU A 262 -1.40 -24.59 -1.41
CA LEU A 262 -1.76 -23.81 -0.22
C LEU A 262 -2.17 -22.38 -0.59
N LEU A 263 -3.23 -21.89 0.06
CA LEU A 263 -3.70 -20.52 -0.05
C LEU A 263 -2.90 -19.57 0.86
N PRO A 264 -2.72 -18.29 0.49
CA PRO A 264 -2.14 -17.27 1.37
C PRO A 264 -2.95 -17.13 2.66
N THR A 265 -2.27 -16.79 3.77
CA THR A 265 -2.96 -16.56 5.05
C THR A 265 -3.83 -15.32 4.95
N LEU A 266 -5.10 -15.43 5.35
CA LEU A 266 -6.09 -14.35 5.31
C LEU A 266 -6.62 -14.07 6.71
N VAL A 267 -6.37 -12.85 7.19
CA VAL A 267 -6.74 -12.42 8.54
C VAL A 267 -7.70 -11.24 8.47
N TYR A 268 -8.81 -11.34 9.18
CA TYR A 268 -9.72 -10.23 9.45
C TYR A 268 -9.42 -9.62 10.81
N LEU A 269 -9.34 -8.30 10.87
CA LEU A 269 -9.16 -7.54 12.10
C LEU A 269 -10.16 -6.39 12.14
N ALA A 270 -10.99 -6.36 13.18
CA ALA A 270 -11.60 -5.14 13.68
C ALA A 270 -11.02 -4.85 15.06
N ARG A 271 -10.31 -3.73 15.18
CA ARG A 271 -9.67 -3.31 16.44
C ARG A 271 -10.69 -2.90 17.48
N GLU A 272 -10.36 -3.03 18.75
CA GLU A 272 -11.21 -2.50 19.82
C GLU A 272 -11.42 -1.00 19.65
N LYS A 273 -12.67 -0.57 19.82
CA LYS A 273 -13.04 0.85 19.85
C LYS A 273 -13.84 1.12 21.10
N ARG A 274 -13.48 2.21 21.79
CA ARG A 274 -14.21 2.73 22.95
C ARG A 274 -14.48 4.23 22.74
N PRO A 275 -15.66 4.74 23.11
CA PRO A 275 -16.00 6.16 22.89
C PRO A 275 -15.05 7.15 23.58
N GLN A 276 -14.37 6.72 24.64
CA GLN A 276 -13.46 7.57 25.45
C GLN A 276 -12.05 7.69 24.84
N HIS A 277 -11.66 6.80 23.93
CA HIS A 277 -10.30 6.75 23.38
C HIS A 277 -10.28 7.22 21.93
N PRO A 278 -9.39 8.17 21.55
CA PRO A 278 -9.25 8.60 20.17
C PRO A 278 -8.60 7.49 19.36
N HIS A 279 -9.26 7.06 18.29
CA HIS A 279 -8.85 5.90 17.49
C HIS A 279 -7.94 6.26 16.30
N ASN A 280 -7.57 7.53 16.09
CA ASN A 280 -6.57 7.96 15.09
C ASN A 280 -6.75 7.38 13.67
N PHE A 281 -8.01 7.15 13.25
CA PHE A 281 -8.40 6.68 11.91
C PHE A 281 -7.46 5.61 11.32
N LYS A 282 -6.89 5.86 10.14
CA LYS A 282 -6.07 4.91 9.37
C LYS A 282 -4.72 4.63 10.03
N ALA A 283 -4.04 5.60 10.64
CA ALA A 283 -2.79 5.33 11.35
C ALA A 283 -2.99 4.38 12.53
N GLY A 284 -4.08 4.54 13.29
CA GLY A 284 -4.41 3.63 14.38
C GLY A 284 -4.67 2.21 13.87
N ALA A 285 -5.40 2.07 12.76
CA ALA A 285 -5.65 0.78 12.12
C ALA A 285 -4.35 0.11 11.63
N MET A 286 -3.50 0.86 10.92
CA MET A 286 -2.22 0.36 10.42
C MET A 286 -1.24 -0.02 11.55
N ASN A 287 -1.20 0.74 12.64
CA ASN A 287 -0.36 0.43 13.80
C ASN A 287 -0.88 -0.80 14.56
N ALA A 288 -2.20 -0.99 14.67
CA ALA A 288 -2.78 -2.22 15.21
C ALA A 288 -2.41 -3.42 14.33
N LEU A 289 -2.56 -3.30 13.01
CA LEU A 289 -2.16 -4.33 12.05
C LEU A 289 -0.67 -4.68 12.17
N LEU A 290 0.21 -3.68 12.25
CA LEU A 290 1.65 -3.90 12.38
C LEU A 290 2.00 -4.75 13.60
N ARG A 291 1.32 -4.50 14.73
CA ARG A 291 1.50 -5.26 15.97
C ARG A 291 0.92 -6.68 15.87
N VAL A 292 -0.30 -6.84 15.36
CA VAL A 292 -0.94 -8.15 15.15
C VAL A 292 -0.12 -9.02 14.21
N SER A 293 0.28 -8.44 13.08
CA SER A 293 1.11 -9.11 12.08
C SER A 293 2.45 -9.58 12.65
N SER A 294 3.05 -8.86 13.61
CA SER A 294 4.28 -9.31 14.29
C SER A 294 4.13 -10.62 15.08
N LYS A 295 2.89 -10.98 15.46
CA LYS A 295 2.58 -12.21 16.19
C LYS A 295 2.15 -13.36 15.29
N ILE A 296 1.55 -13.06 14.13
CA ILE A 296 0.96 -14.08 13.25
C ILE A 296 1.93 -14.55 12.16
N SER A 297 2.54 -13.63 11.41
CA SER A 297 3.39 -13.96 10.25
C SER A 297 4.77 -13.30 10.32
N ASN A 298 4.90 -12.18 11.02
CA ASN A 298 6.12 -11.39 11.17
C ASN A 298 6.86 -11.12 9.83
N GLY A 299 6.12 -10.79 8.77
CA GLY A 299 6.70 -10.53 7.45
C GLY A 299 7.63 -9.32 7.48
N LYS A 300 8.84 -9.45 6.92
CA LYS A 300 9.87 -8.39 6.93
C LYS A 300 9.49 -7.18 6.07
N ILE A 301 8.61 -7.40 5.11
CA ILE A 301 8.11 -6.38 4.18
C ILE A 301 6.61 -6.25 4.34
N ILE A 302 6.14 -5.00 4.36
CA ILE A 302 4.75 -4.64 4.57
C ILE A 302 4.30 -3.82 3.38
N LEU A 303 3.28 -4.29 2.67
CA LEU A 303 2.63 -3.55 1.60
C LEU A 303 1.37 -2.90 2.18
N ASN A 304 1.25 -1.57 2.05
CA ASN A 304 0.00 -0.88 2.35
C ASN A 304 -0.82 -0.62 1.08
N VAL A 305 -2.10 -0.99 1.10
CA VAL A 305 -3.05 -0.82 0.00
C VAL A 305 -4.39 -0.33 0.54
N ASP A 306 -4.98 0.66 -0.11
CA ASP A 306 -6.34 1.10 0.15
C ASP A 306 -7.37 0.19 -0.52
N CYS A 307 -8.59 0.11 0.02
CA CYS A 307 -9.61 -0.82 -0.45
C CYS A 307 -10.09 -0.57 -1.89
N ASP A 308 -9.90 0.63 -2.42
CA ASP A 308 -10.24 1.04 -3.79
C ASP A 308 -9.11 0.81 -4.81
N MET A 309 -7.94 0.35 -4.34
CA MET A 309 -6.75 0.16 -5.16
C MET A 309 -6.44 -1.32 -5.34
N TYR A 310 -6.31 -1.78 -6.58
CA TYR A 310 -5.93 -3.16 -6.88
C TYR A 310 -4.64 -3.23 -7.70
N SER A 311 -4.00 -4.40 -7.72
CA SER A 311 -2.75 -4.58 -8.44
C SER A 311 -2.98 -4.83 -9.92
N ASN A 312 -2.40 -3.99 -10.77
CA ASN A 312 -2.44 -4.18 -12.22
C ASN A 312 -1.53 -5.34 -12.67
N ASN A 313 -0.35 -5.45 -12.09
CA ASN A 313 0.68 -6.42 -12.42
C ASN A 313 0.92 -7.34 -11.22
N SER A 314 1.04 -8.64 -11.49
CA SER A 314 1.33 -9.65 -10.45
C SER A 314 2.78 -9.70 -10.00
N GLN A 315 3.68 -9.04 -10.73
CA GLN A 315 5.11 -9.03 -10.45
C GLN A 315 5.57 -7.78 -9.68
N SER A 316 4.67 -6.85 -9.36
CA SER A 316 5.01 -5.60 -8.65
C SER A 316 5.72 -5.86 -7.32
N LEU A 317 5.36 -6.95 -6.63
CA LEU A 317 6.02 -7.38 -5.40
C LEU A 317 7.48 -7.82 -5.68
N ARG A 318 7.74 -8.60 -6.73
CA ARG A 318 9.11 -8.96 -7.15
C ARG A 318 9.91 -7.72 -7.58
N ASP A 319 9.27 -6.75 -8.22
CA ASP A 319 9.90 -5.47 -8.59
C ASP A 319 10.32 -4.67 -7.34
N ALA A 320 9.46 -4.59 -6.32
CA ALA A 320 9.80 -3.96 -5.05
C ALA A 320 10.97 -4.67 -4.35
N LEU A 321 10.99 -6.01 -4.37
CA LEU A 321 12.07 -6.81 -3.80
C LEU A 321 13.41 -6.59 -4.50
N CYS A 322 13.43 -6.34 -5.82
CA CYS A 322 14.67 -6.01 -6.52
C CYS A 322 15.36 -4.76 -5.92
N PHE A 323 14.59 -3.79 -5.43
CA PHE A 323 15.15 -2.62 -4.75
C PHE A 323 15.55 -2.90 -3.31
N LEU A 324 14.72 -3.63 -2.57
CA LEU A 324 14.94 -3.87 -1.14
C LEU A 324 16.04 -4.93 -0.88
N MET A 325 16.19 -5.94 -1.73
CA MET A 325 17.16 -7.03 -1.54
C MET A 325 18.50 -6.78 -2.24
N ASP A 326 18.69 -5.62 -2.87
CA ASP A 326 19.96 -5.26 -3.48
C ASP A 326 21.05 -5.12 -2.41
N GLU A 327 22.22 -5.73 -2.63
CA GLU A 327 23.27 -5.78 -1.60
C GLU A 327 23.95 -4.43 -1.38
N GLU A 328 24.15 -3.67 -2.46
CA GLU A 328 24.84 -2.39 -2.40
C GLU A 328 23.95 -1.28 -1.87
N LYS A 329 22.72 -1.16 -2.40
CA LYS A 329 21.85 -0.01 -2.11
C LYS A 329 20.59 -0.38 -1.35
N GLY A 330 20.22 -1.66 -1.31
CA GLY A 330 19.02 -2.12 -0.64
C GLY A 330 19.00 -1.75 0.83
N HIS A 331 20.13 -1.88 1.54
CA HIS A 331 20.19 -1.60 2.99
C HIS A 331 19.76 -0.16 3.36
N GLU A 332 19.95 0.83 2.49
CA GLU A 332 19.56 2.23 2.71
C GLU A 332 18.07 2.52 2.42
N ILE A 333 17.39 1.61 1.71
CA ILE A 333 16.02 1.84 1.23
C ILE A 333 15.03 1.42 2.31
N ALA A 334 14.19 2.37 2.75
CA ALA A 334 13.14 2.12 3.72
C ALA A 334 11.81 1.71 3.10
N PHE A 335 11.44 2.32 1.98
CA PHE A 335 10.22 1.99 1.26
C PHE A 335 10.30 2.25 -0.24
N VAL A 336 9.50 1.49 -0.98
CA VAL A 336 9.33 1.62 -2.44
C VAL A 336 7.88 2.06 -2.70
N GLN A 337 7.71 3.26 -3.24
CA GLN A 337 6.42 3.84 -3.58
C GLN A 337 6.11 3.56 -5.05
N PHE A 338 4.95 2.97 -5.33
CA PHE A 338 4.49 2.81 -6.72
C PHE A 338 3.59 3.99 -7.14
N ALA A 339 3.55 4.23 -8.44
CA ALA A 339 2.66 5.22 -9.04
C ALA A 339 1.19 4.77 -8.94
N GLN A 340 0.33 5.63 -8.42
CA GLN A 340 -1.10 5.39 -8.40
C GLN A 340 -1.72 5.81 -9.73
N LYS A 341 -2.49 4.93 -10.35
CA LYS A 341 -3.18 5.19 -11.61
C LYS A 341 -4.66 4.92 -11.43
N PHE A 342 -5.47 5.93 -11.75
CA PHE A 342 -6.91 5.86 -11.60
C PHE A 342 -7.59 5.44 -12.91
N GLU A 343 -8.67 4.67 -12.78
CA GLU A 343 -9.52 4.29 -13.89
C GLU A 343 -10.72 5.25 -14.06
N ASN A 344 -11.47 5.10 -15.15
CA ASN A 344 -12.63 5.94 -15.51
C ASN A 344 -12.31 7.43 -15.73
N ILE A 345 -11.08 7.76 -16.09
CA ILE A 345 -10.70 9.13 -16.45
C ILE A 345 -11.27 9.46 -17.83
N THR A 346 -12.04 10.54 -17.91
CA THR A 346 -12.55 11.02 -19.20
C THR A 346 -11.40 11.51 -20.07
N LYS A 347 -11.54 11.39 -21.40
CA LYS A 347 -10.51 11.83 -22.36
C LYS A 347 -10.12 13.31 -22.18
N ASN A 348 -11.03 14.12 -21.65
CA ASN A 348 -10.83 15.56 -21.48
C ASN A 348 -10.35 15.95 -20.07
N ASP A 349 -10.14 14.98 -19.15
CA ASP A 349 -9.65 15.10 -17.76
C ASP A 349 -9.61 16.54 -17.19
N ILE A 350 -10.77 17.19 -17.13
CA ILE A 350 -10.88 18.62 -16.77
C ILE A 350 -10.45 18.84 -15.33
N TYR A 351 -10.69 17.84 -14.47
CA TYR A 351 -10.35 17.85 -13.06
C TYR A 351 -8.90 17.42 -12.79
N SER A 352 -8.14 17.01 -13.82
CA SER A 352 -6.77 16.52 -13.70
C SER A 352 -6.63 15.38 -12.69
N ASN A 353 -7.64 14.49 -12.62
CA ASN A 353 -7.70 13.39 -11.66
C ASN A 353 -6.57 12.37 -11.87
N SER A 354 -5.94 12.38 -13.05
CA SER A 354 -4.76 11.56 -13.35
C SER A 354 -3.49 11.95 -12.55
N LEU A 355 -3.47 13.14 -11.92
CA LEU A 355 -2.35 13.66 -11.13
C LEU A 355 -0.96 13.51 -11.80
N ARG A 356 -0.93 13.62 -13.14
CA ARG A 356 0.26 13.30 -13.95
C ARG A 356 1.51 14.08 -13.57
N ILE A 357 1.38 15.34 -13.17
CA ILE A 357 2.53 16.17 -12.79
C ILE A 357 3.24 15.58 -11.57
N ILE A 358 2.48 15.11 -10.58
CA ILE A 358 3.03 14.56 -9.34
C ILE A 358 3.78 13.25 -9.66
N PHE A 359 3.11 12.32 -10.35
CA PHE A 359 3.65 10.99 -10.61
C PHE A 359 4.67 10.91 -11.75
N GLU A 360 4.52 11.67 -12.84
CA GLU A 360 5.44 11.63 -13.99
C GLU A 360 6.63 12.59 -13.86
N VAL A 361 6.55 13.62 -13.02
CA VAL A 361 7.59 14.66 -12.93
C VAL A 361 8.14 14.82 -11.52
N GLU A 362 7.30 15.10 -10.53
CA GLU A 362 7.77 15.49 -9.20
C GLU A 362 8.38 14.32 -8.43
N PHE A 363 7.74 13.14 -8.46
CA PHE A 363 8.24 11.95 -7.76
C PHE A 363 9.55 11.42 -8.36
N HIS A 364 9.68 11.42 -9.69
CA HIS A 364 10.95 11.11 -10.35
C HIS A 364 12.06 12.12 -10.02
N GLY A 365 11.69 13.39 -9.80
CA GLY A 365 12.60 14.43 -9.34
C GLY A 365 13.09 14.19 -7.91
N MET A 366 12.15 13.89 -7.00
CA MET A 366 12.42 13.55 -5.59
C MET A 366 13.27 12.28 -5.45
N ASP A 367 13.03 11.27 -6.30
CA ASP A 367 13.83 10.03 -6.33
C ASP A 367 15.32 10.30 -6.56
N GLY A 368 15.67 11.36 -7.29
CA GLY A 368 17.04 11.80 -7.49
C GLY A 368 17.73 12.44 -6.27
N TYR A 369 17.00 12.78 -5.21
CA TYR A 369 17.51 13.47 -4.02
C TYR A 369 17.37 12.66 -2.71
N GLY A 370 16.77 11.48 -2.75
CA GLY A 370 16.55 10.67 -1.55
C GLY A 370 15.25 9.87 -1.54
N GLY A 371 14.42 10.00 -2.59
CA GLY A 371 13.20 9.20 -2.74
C GLY A 371 11.91 10.03 -2.65
N PRO A 372 10.77 9.50 -3.14
CA PRO A 372 9.48 10.17 -3.08
C PRO A 372 8.91 10.21 -1.66
N LEU A 373 7.90 11.05 -1.48
CA LEU A 373 7.05 11.04 -0.29
C LEU A 373 6.19 9.78 -0.26
N TYR A 374 5.81 9.34 0.94
CA TYR A 374 4.85 8.24 1.11
C TYR A 374 3.45 8.74 0.74
N GLY A 375 2.85 8.11 -0.28
CA GLY A 375 1.57 8.51 -0.88
C GLY A 375 0.35 7.73 -0.37
N GLY A 376 0.43 7.13 0.82
CA GLY A 376 -0.72 6.52 1.49
C GLY A 376 -1.20 5.16 0.98
N THR A 377 -0.86 4.74 -0.25
CA THR A 377 -1.21 3.44 -0.85
C THR A 377 -0.17 3.01 -1.88
N GLY A 378 -0.07 1.70 -2.14
CA GLY A 378 0.86 1.11 -3.11
C GLY A 378 2.32 1.23 -2.69
N CYS A 379 2.60 1.14 -1.39
CA CYS A 379 3.92 1.35 -0.83
C CYS A 379 4.43 0.10 -0.09
N PHE A 380 5.60 -0.39 -0.47
CA PHE A 380 6.28 -1.50 0.18
C PHE A 380 7.27 -0.96 1.21
N HIS A 381 6.93 -1.07 2.48
CA HIS A 381 7.75 -0.68 3.62
C HIS A 381 8.56 -1.86 4.15
N ARG A 382 9.73 -1.56 4.70
CA ARG A 382 10.38 -2.48 5.64
C ARG A 382 9.71 -2.41 7.00
N ARG A 383 9.57 -3.55 7.67
CA ARG A 383 9.06 -3.59 9.04
C ARG A 383 9.92 -2.75 9.99
N ASP A 384 11.25 -2.92 9.92
CA ASP A 384 12.21 -2.22 10.79
C ASP A 384 12.06 -0.69 10.74
N THR A 385 11.69 -0.13 9.60
CA THR A 385 11.59 1.32 9.41
C THR A 385 10.30 1.85 10.03
N LEU A 386 9.21 1.10 9.92
CA LEU A 386 7.96 1.41 10.62
C LEU A 386 8.08 1.20 12.13
N CYS A 387 8.92 0.28 12.60
CA CYS A 387 9.22 0.14 14.03
C CYS A 387 10.13 1.25 14.59
N GLY A 388 10.47 2.27 13.80
CA GLY A 388 11.20 3.46 14.26
C GLY A 388 12.71 3.25 14.43
N ARG A 389 13.29 2.23 13.79
CA ARG A 389 14.73 1.96 13.86
C ARG A 389 15.49 3.03 13.07
N LYS A 390 16.44 3.70 13.73
CA LYS A 390 17.36 4.64 13.09
C LYS A 390 18.31 3.90 12.15
N PHE A 391 18.61 4.51 11.01
CA PHE A 391 19.54 3.94 10.04
C PHE A 391 20.95 3.82 10.65
N ASN A 392 21.56 2.65 10.52
CA ASN A 392 22.95 2.41 10.91
C ASN A 392 23.70 1.73 9.75
N THR A 393 24.81 2.32 9.31
CA THR A 393 25.61 1.87 8.16
C THR A 393 26.26 0.50 8.35
N GLU A 394 26.35 0.00 9.58
CA GLU A 394 26.93 -1.32 9.89
C GLU A 394 25.91 -2.47 9.81
N TYR A 395 24.62 -2.17 9.60
CA TYR A 395 23.58 -3.20 9.59
C TYR A 395 23.44 -3.85 8.21
N LYS A 396 23.83 -5.12 8.12
CA LYS A 396 23.45 -5.99 7.01
C LYS A 396 22.15 -6.70 7.39
N ASN A 397 21.11 -6.50 6.58
CA ASN A 397 19.84 -7.19 6.78
C ASN A 397 20.05 -8.70 6.70
N ASP A 398 19.74 -9.41 7.78
CA ASP A 398 19.61 -10.85 7.73
C ASP A 398 18.22 -11.19 7.18
N TRP A 399 18.16 -11.63 5.92
CA TRP A 399 16.91 -12.03 5.28
C TRP A 399 16.49 -13.46 5.68
N SER A 400 17.41 -14.26 6.23
CA SER A 400 17.15 -15.54 6.89
C SER A 400 16.85 -15.32 8.37
N ASP A 401 15.59 -15.31 8.77
CA ASP A 401 15.24 -15.34 10.21
C ASP A 401 14.39 -16.59 10.49
N ASP A 402 14.98 -17.76 10.20
CA ASP A 402 14.36 -19.07 10.37
C ASP A 402 13.96 -19.33 11.84
N GLN A 403 14.57 -18.65 12.82
CA GLN A 403 14.33 -18.88 14.24
C GLN A 403 13.00 -18.28 14.73
N ASN A 404 12.62 -17.08 14.26
CA ASN A 404 11.32 -16.47 14.60
C ASN A 404 10.17 -17.16 13.85
N ASP A 405 10.41 -17.58 12.61
CA ASP A 405 9.44 -18.34 11.83
C ASP A 405 9.12 -19.68 12.52
N GLN A 406 10.11 -20.38 13.09
CA GLN A 406 9.90 -21.62 13.85
C GLN A 406 9.02 -21.45 15.10
N LEU A 407 9.27 -20.41 15.91
CA LEU A 407 8.46 -20.13 17.11
C LEU A 407 7.00 -19.78 16.77
N ILE A 408 6.78 -19.11 15.66
CA ILE A 408 5.44 -18.77 15.16
C ILE A 408 4.75 -20.03 14.60
N ILE A 409 5.49 -20.94 13.96
CA ILE A 409 4.97 -22.20 13.40
C ILE A 409 4.48 -23.16 14.50
N GLU A 410 5.07 -23.14 15.70
CA GLU A 410 4.70 -24.04 16.81
C GLU A 410 3.42 -23.63 17.56
N ALA A 411 2.94 -22.39 17.42
CA ALA A 411 1.74 -21.90 18.11
C ALA A 411 0.42 -22.33 17.42
N SER A 412 -0.57 -22.74 18.23
CA SER A 412 -1.91 -23.12 17.76
C SER A 412 -2.72 -21.90 17.29
N LYS A 413 -3.59 -22.07 16.28
CA LYS A 413 -4.46 -21.02 15.71
C LYS A 413 -5.22 -20.23 16.78
N ASN A 414 -5.83 -20.92 17.75
CA ASN A 414 -6.59 -20.27 18.83
C ASN A 414 -5.71 -19.46 19.79
N GLU A 415 -4.49 -19.93 20.06
CA GLU A 415 -3.54 -19.23 20.94
C GLU A 415 -3.01 -17.96 20.27
N LEU A 416 -2.81 -18.00 18.95
CA LEU A 416 -2.44 -16.82 18.17
C LEU A 416 -3.57 -15.80 18.11
N GLU A 417 -4.82 -16.25 17.97
CA GLU A 417 -5.97 -15.35 17.99
C GLU A 417 -6.10 -14.64 19.36
N GLU A 418 -5.94 -15.35 20.48
CA GLU A 418 -5.98 -14.74 21.82
C GLU A 418 -4.83 -13.75 22.04
N ARG A 419 -3.59 -14.14 21.75
CA ARG A 419 -2.41 -13.25 21.89
C ARG A 419 -2.52 -12.01 21.01
N SER A 420 -3.09 -12.16 19.82
CA SER A 420 -3.26 -11.05 18.89
C SER A 420 -4.38 -10.10 19.31
N LYS A 421 -5.44 -10.61 19.96
CA LYS A 421 -6.50 -9.77 20.55
C LYS A 421 -5.98 -8.89 21.67
N GLU A 422 -5.10 -9.42 22.52
CA GLU A 422 -4.45 -8.62 23.58
C GLU A 422 -3.67 -7.43 23.00
N VAL A 423 -2.92 -7.68 21.92
CA VAL A 423 -2.03 -6.71 21.28
C VAL A 423 -2.77 -5.64 20.46
N ALA A 424 -3.97 -5.97 19.97
CA ALA A 424 -4.85 -5.06 19.23
C ALA A 424 -5.73 -4.17 20.14
N SER A 425 -5.68 -4.38 21.45
CA SER A 425 -6.43 -3.58 22.43
C SER A 425 -5.94 -2.13 22.48
N THR A 426 -6.89 -1.24 22.81
CA THR A 426 -6.64 0.20 22.95
C THR A 426 -5.60 0.52 24.04
N ALA A 427 -5.55 -0.29 25.10
CA ALA A 427 -4.63 -0.14 26.23
C ALA A 427 -3.16 -0.25 25.84
N CYS A 428 -2.82 -0.96 24.76
CA CYS A 428 -1.43 -1.11 24.32
C CYS A 428 -0.83 0.19 23.75
N GLU A 429 -1.66 1.16 23.36
CA GLU A 429 -1.21 2.46 22.85
C GLU A 429 -1.01 3.48 23.98
N GLU A 430 -1.58 3.22 25.16
CA GLU A 430 -1.42 4.11 26.31
C GLU A 430 0.00 3.99 26.87
N ASN A 431 0.70 5.13 26.92
CA ASN A 431 2.07 5.28 27.45
C ASN A 431 3.20 4.66 26.62
N THR A 432 2.95 4.25 25.37
CA THR A 432 4.00 3.76 24.46
C THR A 432 4.45 4.84 23.45
N GLN A 433 5.56 4.59 22.75
CA GLN A 433 6.05 5.47 21.67
C GLN A 433 5.32 5.25 20.33
N TRP A 434 4.31 4.36 20.31
CA TRP A 434 3.46 4.11 19.16
C TRP A 434 2.68 5.37 18.77
N GLY A 435 2.66 5.70 17.48
CA GLY A 435 2.07 6.92 16.95
C GLY A 435 2.86 8.20 17.22
N LYS A 436 3.82 8.17 18.15
CA LYS A 436 4.69 9.30 18.46
C LYS A 436 6.01 9.21 17.75
N GLU A 437 6.75 8.11 17.85
CA GLU A 437 8.05 7.89 17.19
C GLU A 437 8.08 6.60 16.36
N MET A 438 7.25 5.62 16.74
CA MET A 438 7.09 4.32 16.09
C MET A 438 5.73 4.24 15.37
N GLY A 439 5.70 3.54 14.24
CA GLY A 439 4.51 3.38 13.40
C GLY A 439 4.17 4.64 12.60
N LEU A 440 2.93 4.69 12.11
CA LEU A 440 2.38 5.90 11.51
C LEU A 440 2.13 6.95 12.58
N ARG A 441 2.54 8.19 12.29
CA ARG A 441 2.46 9.33 13.22
C ARG A 441 1.02 9.77 13.43
N TYR A 442 0.63 9.95 14.69
CA TYR A 442 -0.69 10.46 15.08
C TYR A 442 -0.71 11.99 15.10
N GLY A 443 -1.91 12.56 14.94
CA GLY A 443 -2.18 13.96 15.21
C GLY A 443 -2.25 14.89 13.99
N CYS A 444 -2.06 14.36 12.78
CA CYS A 444 -2.29 15.11 11.55
C CYS A 444 -3.18 14.31 10.58
N PRO A 445 -4.13 14.95 9.87
CA PRO A 445 -4.89 14.30 8.81
C PRO A 445 -4.03 13.75 7.65
N VAL A 446 -2.82 14.28 7.47
CA VAL A 446 -1.85 13.89 6.42
C VAL A 446 -0.70 13.09 7.04
N GLU A 447 -1.07 12.01 7.72
CA GLU A 447 -0.17 11.13 8.47
C GLU A 447 0.81 10.37 7.58
N ASP A 448 0.46 10.14 6.32
CA ASP A 448 1.27 9.47 5.31
C ASP A 448 2.55 10.26 4.99
N VAL A 449 2.40 11.50 4.54
CA VAL A 449 3.53 12.39 4.18
C VAL A 449 4.41 12.65 5.39
N ILE A 450 3.80 12.83 6.57
CA ILE A 450 4.53 13.07 7.82
C ILE A 450 5.31 11.82 8.22
N THR A 451 4.73 10.63 8.13
CA THR A 451 5.45 9.40 8.48
C THR A 451 6.62 9.17 7.53
N GLY A 452 6.39 9.30 6.22
CA GLY A 452 7.44 9.14 5.21
C GLY A 452 8.59 10.14 5.36
N CYS A 453 8.28 11.43 5.50
CA CYS A 453 9.28 12.49 5.55
C CYS A 453 9.91 12.67 6.94
N LEU A 454 9.07 12.85 7.97
CA LEU A 454 9.54 13.21 9.32
C LEU A 454 9.93 12.01 10.17
N SER A 455 9.37 10.82 9.93
CA SER A 455 9.75 9.64 10.71
C SER A 455 10.84 8.81 10.02
N ILE A 456 10.76 8.65 8.70
CA ILE A 456 11.66 7.75 7.98
C ILE A 456 12.85 8.52 7.37
N GLN A 457 12.60 9.50 6.51
CA GLN A 457 13.68 10.21 5.81
C GLN A 457 14.55 11.06 6.76
N SER A 458 13.96 11.65 7.80
CA SER A 458 14.73 12.39 8.83
C SER A 458 15.73 11.51 9.61
N GLN A 459 15.48 10.20 9.68
CA GLN A 459 16.33 9.22 10.36
C GLN A 459 17.45 8.68 9.45
N GLY A 460 17.60 9.24 8.24
CA GLY A 460 18.68 8.90 7.29
C GLY A 460 18.31 7.84 6.26
N TRP A 461 17.07 7.34 6.27
CA TRP A 461 16.60 6.37 5.29
C TRP A 461 16.26 7.02 3.94
N LYS A 462 16.43 6.28 2.85
CA LYS A 462 16.03 6.69 1.51
C LYS A 462 14.76 5.96 1.07
N SER A 463 13.98 6.57 0.19
CA SER A 463 12.87 5.93 -0.51
C SER A 463 13.15 5.79 -1.99
N VAL A 464 12.31 5.00 -2.68
CA VAL A 464 12.45 4.71 -4.11
C VAL A 464 11.11 4.86 -4.82
N TYR A 465 11.17 5.33 -6.07
CA TYR A 465 10.04 5.41 -7.00
C TYR A 465 10.26 4.59 -8.27
#